data_AF-A0A7S2VAK9-F1
#
_entry.id   AF-A0A7S2VAK9-F1
#
_cell.length_a   1.000
_cell.length_b   1.000
_cell.length_c   1.000
_cell.angle_alpha   90.00
_cell.angle_beta   90.00
_cell.angle_gamma   90.00
#
_symmetry.space_group_name_H-M   'P 1'
#
loop_
_entity.id
_entity.type
_entity.pdbx_description
1 polymer ?
#
loop_
_entity_poly.entity_id
_entity_poly.type
_entity_poly.pdbx_seq_one_letter_code
_entity_poly.pdbx_strand_id
1 'polypeptide(L)'
;SFDEPLAHLFVTEADLQQARQFLGPDESSWTVHPVVARHVILDQWLRQRIQSWQRHHQKGQVVILGAGFDTRAHRLANESAVAHWFELDLPEPQRYKQEMLARHGVVDPPHL
;
A
#
# COMPACT_ATOMS: atom_id res chain seq x y z
N SER A 1 -4.62 6.52 -11.77
CA SER A 1 -5.69 5.53 -11.49
C SER A 1 -5.43 4.92 -10.13
N PHE A 2 -6.46 4.38 -9.47
CA PHE A 2 -6.26 3.48 -8.34
C PHE A 2 -5.65 2.18 -8.86
N ASP A 3 -4.52 1.78 -8.30
CA ASP A 3 -3.77 0.61 -8.74
C ASP A 3 -3.15 -0.09 -7.52
N GLU A 4 -3.91 -1.03 -6.97
CA GLU A 4 -3.53 -1.82 -5.79
C GLU A 4 -3.67 -3.32 -6.09
N PRO A 5 -2.74 -3.89 -6.89
CA PRO A 5 -2.78 -5.29 -7.30
C PRO A 5 -2.62 -6.28 -6.15
N LEU A 6 -2.10 -5.87 -4.99
CA LEU A 6 -1.75 -6.79 -3.91
C LEU A 6 -2.82 -6.85 -2.79
N ALA A 7 -3.83 -5.98 -2.81
CA ALA A 7 -4.88 -5.98 -1.79
C ALA A 7 -5.59 -7.33 -1.63
N HIS A 8 -5.83 -8.04 -2.74
CA HIS A 8 -6.50 -9.34 -2.72
C HIS A 8 -5.74 -10.43 -1.94
N LEU A 9 -4.43 -10.24 -1.70
CA LEU A 9 -3.64 -11.18 -0.90
C LEU A 9 -3.97 -11.10 0.60
N PHE A 10 -4.59 -10.01 1.06
CA PHE A 10 -4.83 -9.77 2.49
C PHE A 10 -6.29 -9.93 2.88
N VAL A 11 -7.15 -10.32 1.95
CA VAL A 11 -8.59 -10.43 2.15
C VAL A 11 -9.03 -11.82 1.71
N THR A 12 -9.67 -12.56 2.62
CA THR A 12 -10.30 -13.85 2.32
C THR A 12 -11.73 -13.66 1.82
N GLU A 13 -12.31 -14.69 1.20
CA GLU A 13 -13.73 -14.66 0.83
C GLU A 13 -14.64 -14.48 2.06
N ALA A 14 -14.23 -15.01 3.23
CA ALA A 14 -14.95 -14.81 4.48
C ALA A 14 -14.91 -13.34 4.93
N ASP A 15 -13.75 -12.68 4.80
CA ASP A 15 -13.61 -11.24 5.10
C ASP A 15 -14.49 -10.39 4.16
N LEU A 16 -14.53 -10.73 2.86
CA LEU A 16 -15.41 -10.06 1.89
C LEU A 16 -16.89 -10.28 2.22
N GLN A 17 -17.29 -11.49 2.62
CA GLN A 17 -18.66 -11.76 3.04
C GLN A 17 -19.04 -10.97 4.30
N GLN A 18 -18.15 -10.93 5.29
CA GLN A 18 -18.36 -10.13 6.50
C GLN A 18 -18.42 -8.63 6.18
N ALA A 19 -17.55 -8.14 5.31
CA ALA A 19 -17.57 -6.76 4.85
C ALA A 19 -18.88 -6.41 4.12
N ARG A 20 -19.38 -7.30 3.23
CA ARG A 20 -20.68 -7.12 2.57
C ARG A 20 -21.85 -7.10 3.55
N GLN A 21 -21.82 -7.95 4.58
CA GLN A 21 -22.83 -7.94 5.65
C GLN A 21 -22.79 -6.63 6.45
N PHE A 22 -21.59 -6.11 6.72
CA PHE A 22 -21.40 -4.87 7.47
C PHE A 22 -21.76 -3.62 6.65
N LEU A 23 -21.35 -3.57 5.38
CA LEU A 23 -21.60 -2.45 4.47
C LEU A 23 -23.04 -2.42 3.95
N GLY A 24 -23.75 -3.55 4.03
CA GLY A 24 -25.10 -3.72 3.50
C GLY A 24 -25.12 -4.02 1.99
N PRO A 25 -26.30 -4.36 1.43
CA PRO A 25 -26.47 -4.69 0.01
C PRO A 25 -26.31 -3.49 -0.93
N ASP A 26 -26.41 -2.28 -0.38
CA ASP A 26 -26.07 -1.04 -1.05
C ASP A 26 -24.61 -0.77 -0.69
N GLU A 27 -23.67 -1.23 -1.51
CA GLU A 27 -22.21 -1.01 -1.34
C GLU A 27 -21.94 0.50 -1.27
N SER A 28 -22.21 1.09 -0.12
CA SER A 28 -22.45 2.52 -0.06
C SER A 28 -21.16 3.23 -0.43
N SER A 29 -21.27 3.99 -1.52
CA SER A 29 -20.27 4.89 -2.09
C SER A 29 -19.51 5.66 -0.99
N TRP A 30 -20.18 5.97 0.11
CA TRP A 30 -19.68 6.64 1.31
C TRP A 30 -18.53 5.97 2.06
N THR A 31 -18.34 4.65 1.98
CA THR A 31 -17.24 3.97 2.71
C THR A 31 -16.09 3.55 1.79
N VAL A 32 -16.41 3.06 0.59
CA VAL A 32 -15.40 2.61 -0.38
C VAL A 32 -14.72 3.80 -1.07
N HIS A 33 -15.47 4.83 -1.48
CA HIS A 33 -14.85 5.95 -2.20
C HIS A 33 -13.86 6.74 -1.36
N PRO A 34 -14.06 7.04 -0.06
CA PRO A 34 -13.05 7.74 0.71
C PRO A 34 -11.76 6.93 0.89
N VAL A 35 -11.85 5.61 1.02
CA VAL A 35 -10.65 4.73 1.11
C VAL A 35 -9.89 4.75 -0.21
N VAL A 36 -10.59 4.58 -1.33
CA VAL A 36 -10.00 4.64 -2.68
C VAL A 36 -9.46 6.04 -2.97
N ALA A 37 -10.19 7.10 -2.65
CA ALA A 37 -9.79 8.48 -2.86
C ALA A 37 -8.54 8.82 -2.05
N ARG A 38 -8.52 8.46 -0.75
CA ARG A 38 -7.33 8.60 0.10
C ARG A 38 -6.13 7.89 -0.52
N HIS A 39 -6.31 6.66 -0.98
CA HIS A 39 -5.25 5.89 -1.62
C HIS A 39 -4.71 6.59 -2.88
N VAL A 40 -5.61 7.05 -3.76
CA VAL A 40 -5.23 7.76 -4.98
C VAL A 40 -4.51 9.07 -4.68
N ILE A 41 -4.99 9.86 -3.73
CA ILE A 41 -4.38 11.14 -3.34
C ILE A 41 -2.96 10.91 -2.80
N LEU A 42 -2.78 9.95 -1.90
CA LEU A 42 -1.47 9.61 -1.33
C LEU A 42 -0.50 9.11 -2.41
N ASP A 43 -0.96 8.24 -3.32
CA ASP A 43 -0.13 7.77 -4.45
C ASP A 43 0.28 8.92 -5.37
N GLN A 44 -0.63 9.84 -5.67
CA GLN A 44 -0.33 11.00 -6.50
C GLN A 44 0.70 11.92 -5.84
N TRP A 45 0.53 12.23 -4.56
CA TRP A 45 1.47 13.08 -3.82
C TRP A 45 2.86 12.43 -3.71
N LEU A 46 2.90 11.14 -3.41
CA LEU A 46 4.16 10.39 -3.34
C LEU A 46 4.88 10.37 -4.69
N ARG A 47 4.17 10.06 -5.79
CA ARG A 47 4.75 10.09 -7.14
C ARG A 47 5.25 11.48 -7.54
N GLN A 48 4.48 12.53 -7.24
CA GLN A 48 4.92 13.91 -7.48
C GLN A 48 6.22 14.23 -6.71
N ARG A 49 6.34 13.73 -5.48
CA ARG A 49 7.55 13.92 -4.67
C ARG A 49 8.75 13.16 -5.23
N ILE A 50 8.56 11.89 -5.60
CA ILE A 50 9.56 11.04 -6.26
C ILE A 50 10.06 11.69 -7.56
N GLN A 51 9.13 12.17 -8.42
CA GLN A 51 9.47 12.86 -9.66
C GLN A 51 10.25 14.15 -9.40
N SER A 52 9.92 14.89 -8.34
CA SER A 52 10.70 16.06 -7.92
C SER A 52 12.13 15.68 -7.55
N TRP A 53 12.32 14.65 -6.72
CA TRP A 53 13.64 14.14 -6.38
C TRP A 53 14.44 13.72 -7.63
N GLN A 54 13.79 13.00 -8.55
CA GLN A 54 14.42 12.59 -9.81
C GLN A 54 14.88 13.78 -10.64
N ARG A 55 14.04 14.81 -10.82
CA ARG A 55 14.38 16.04 -11.58
C ARG A 55 15.54 16.82 -10.97
N HIS A 56 15.69 16.77 -9.66
CA HIS A 56 16.75 17.46 -8.93
C HIS A 56 17.96 16.57 -8.63
N HIS A 57 18.02 15.35 -9.22
CA HIS A 57 19.08 14.37 -8.96
C HIS A 57 19.28 14.04 -7.48
N GLN A 58 18.19 14.09 -6.71
CA GLN A 58 18.17 13.76 -5.29
C GLN A 58 17.65 12.34 -5.07
N LYS A 59 18.01 11.75 -3.94
CA LYS A 59 17.39 10.54 -3.44
C LYS A 59 16.59 10.87 -2.17
N GLY A 60 15.40 10.30 -2.05
CA GLY A 60 14.55 10.47 -0.88
C GLY A 60 14.39 9.20 -0.08
N GLN A 61 13.97 9.33 1.18
CA GLN A 61 13.51 8.21 2.01
C GLN A 61 12.00 8.34 2.19
N VAL A 62 11.29 7.22 2.16
CA VAL A 62 9.85 7.17 2.38
C VAL A 62 9.59 6.42 3.67
N VAL A 63 8.85 7.04 4.59
CA VAL A 63 8.42 6.42 5.86
C VAL A 63 6.90 6.35 5.87
N ILE A 64 6.36 5.14 5.94
CA ILE A 64 4.92 4.90 6.06
C ILE A 64 4.63 4.58 7.53
N LEU A 65 3.88 5.46 8.20
CA LEU A 65 3.47 5.30 9.60
C LEU A 65 2.10 4.63 9.67
N GLY A 66 1.96 3.61 10.51
CA GLY A 66 0.75 2.78 10.55
C GLY A 66 0.55 2.08 9.21
N ALA A 67 1.62 1.46 8.70
CA ALA A 67 1.66 0.92 7.35
C ALA A 67 0.62 -0.17 7.09
N GLY A 68 0.19 -0.93 8.11
CA GLY A 68 -0.78 -2.01 7.98
C GLY A 68 -0.46 -2.89 6.77
N PHE A 69 -1.44 -3.03 5.88
CA PHE A 69 -1.34 -3.76 4.61
C PHE A 69 -1.04 -2.88 3.39
N ASP A 70 -0.48 -1.68 3.59
CA ASP A 70 0.04 -0.85 2.51
C ASP A 70 1.15 -1.60 1.74
N THR A 71 1.12 -1.50 0.42
CA THR A 71 2.05 -2.18 -0.50
C THR A 71 2.78 -1.20 -1.41
N ARG A 72 2.70 0.11 -1.12
CA ARG A 72 3.41 1.13 -1.91
C ARG A 72 4.90 0.83 -2.04
N ALA A 73 5.55 0.32 -1.00
CA ALA A 73 6.96 -0.07 -1.07
C ALA A 73 7.18 -1.13 -2.16
N HIS A 74 6.34 -2.16 -2.24
CA HIS A 74 6.43 -3.22 -3.25
C HIS A 74 6.06 -2.75 -4.66
N ARG A 75 5.08 -1.86 -4.81
CA ARG A 75 4.61 -1.37 -6.13
C ARG A 75 5.51 -0.28 -6.71
N LEU A 76 6.10 0.55 -5.85
CA LEU A 76 6.89 1.73 -6.24
C LEU A 76 8.40 1.55 -5.99
N ALA A 77 8.83 0.36 -5.57
CA ALA A 77 10.22 0.00 -5.33
C ALA A 77 11.19 0.37 -6.45
N ASN A 78 10.76 0.21 -7.70
CA ASN A 78 11.60 0.40 -8.88
C ASN A 78 11.76 1.89 -9.25
N GLU A 79 11.10 2.80 -8.53
CA GLU A 79 11.25 4.24 -8.72
C GLU A 79 12.62 4.69 -8.22
N SER A 80 13.54 4.89 -9.15
CA SER A 80 14.97 5.11 -8.86
C SER A 80 15.27 6.25 -7.88
N ALA A 81 14.37 7.22 -7.70
CA ALA A 81 14.60 8.35 -6.80
C ALA A 81 14.37 8.02 -5.31
N VAL A 82 13.82 6.85 -4.98
CA VAL A 82 13.68 6.39 -3.59
C VAL A 82 14.93 5.61 -3.20
N ALA A 83 15.64 6.05 -2.16
CA ALA A 83 16.79 5.36 -1.60
C ALA A 83 16.40 4.26 -0.62
N HIS A 84 15.43 4.55 0.26
CA HIS A 84 14.97 3.61 1.29
C HIS A 84 13.48 3.77 1.52
N TRP A 85 12.85 2.65 1.81
CA TRP A 85 11.51 2.56 2.35
C TRP A 85 11.60 2.15 3.81
N PHE A 86 10.72 2.70 4.63
CA PHE A 86 10.53 2.27 6.00
C PHE A 86 9.03 2.15 6.25
N GLU A 87 8.64 1.02 6.81
CA GLU A 87 7.27 0.80 7.25
C GLU A 87 7.26 0.61 8.76
N LEU A 88 6.59 1.52 9.46
CA LEU A 88 6.52 1.53 10.91
C LEU A 88 5.10 1.16 11.33
N ASP A 89 4.96 0.01 11.98
CA ASP A 89 3.71 -0.47 12.58
C ASP A 89 3.99 -1.46 13.72
N LEU A 90 2.93 -1.97 14.33
CA LEU A 90 2.98 -3.04 15.30
C LEU A 90 3.59 -4.32 14.70
N PRO A 91 4.31 -5.12 15.50
CA PRO A 91 5.00 -6.32 14.99
C PRO A 91 4.08 -7.36 14.36
N GLU A 92 2.87 -7.53 14.91
CA GLU A 92 1.95 -8.58 14.46
C GLU A 92 1.38 -8.33 13.05
N PRO A 93 0.78 -7.16 12.73
CA PRO A 93 0.35 -6.85 11.37
C PRO A 93 1.49 -6.93 10.34
N GLN A 94 2.69 -6.46 10.71
CA GLN A 94 3.86 -6.50 9.81
C GLN A 94 4.29 -7.93 9.50
N ARG A 95 4.40 -8.79 10.51
CA ARG A 95 4.72 -10.20 10.31
C ARG A 95 3.68 -10.91 9.45
N TYR A 96 2.38 -10.67 9.70
CA TYR A 96 1.31 -11.24 8.87
C TYR A 96 1.44 -10.81 7.40
N LYS A 97 1.69 -9.51 7.17
CA LYS A 97 1.90 -8.98 5.82
C LYS A 97 3.07 -9.67 5.10
N GLN A 98 4.23 -9.71 5.76
CA GLN A 98 5.45 -10.31 5.23
C GLN A 98 5.24 -11.80 4.89
N GLU A 99 4.59 -12.55 5.78
CA GLU A 99 4.27 -13.96 5.52
C GLU A 99 3.35 -14.13 4.32
N MET A 100 2.31 -13.31 4.19
CA MET A 100 1.38 -13.38 3.07
C MET A 100 2.02 -13.02 1.74
N LEU A 101 2.85 -11.97 1.71
CA LEU A 101 3.60 -11.58 0.53
C LEU A 101 4.58 -12.68 0.11
N ALA A 102 5.35 -13.22 1.06
CA ALA A 102 6.30 -14.29 0.81
C ALA A 102 5.63 -15.58 0.28
N ARG A 103 4.47 -15.96 0.85
CA ARG A 103 3.68 -17.11 0.39
C ARG A 103 3.25 -16.99 -1.08
N HIS A 104 3.08 -15.77 -1.58
CA HIS A 104 2.68 -15.49 -2.97
C HIS A 104 3.87 -15.09 -3.85
N GLY A 105 5.10 -15.30 -3.39
CA GLY A 105 6.31 -15.00 -4.16
C GLY A 105 6.56 -13.51 -4.37
N VAL A 106 5.91 -12.64 -3.60
CA VAL A 106 6.20 -11.20 -3.60
C VAL A 106 7.42 -10.97 -2.71
N VAL A 107 8.50 -10.52 -3.32
CA VAL A 107 9.77 -10.28 -2.64
C VAL A 107 9.81 -8.85 -2.13
N ASP A 108 10.31 -8.65 -0.92
CA ASP A 108 10.57 -7.31 -0.40
C ASP A 108 11.58 -6.59 -1.31
N PRO A 109 11.32 -5.32 -1.65
CA PRO A 109 12.22 -4.59 -2.51
C PRO A 109 13.55 -4.30 -1.80
N PRO A 110 14.63 -4.08 -2.57
CA PRO A 110 15.88 -3.66 -1.97
C PRO A 110 15.67 -2.34 -1.22
N HIS A 111 16.19 -2.27 0.01
CA HIS A 111 16.11 -1.10 0.89
C HIS A 111 14.74 -0.81 1.52
N LEU A 112 13.86 -1.81 1.67
CA LEU A 112 12.74 -1.83 2.63
C LEU A 112 13.19 -2.39 3.99
#